data_AF-A0A960YQN2-F1
#
_entry.id   AF-A0A960YQN2-F1
#
_cell.length_a   1.000
_cell.length_b   1.000
_cell.length_c   1.000
_cell.angle_alpha   90.00
_cell.angle_beta   90.00
_cell.angle_gamma   90.00
#
_symmetry.space_group_name_H-M   'P 1'
#
loop_
_entity.id
_entity.type
_entity.pdbx_description
1 polymer ?
#
loop_
_entity_poly.entity_id
_entity_poly.type
_entity_poly.pdbx_seq_one_letter_code
_entity_poly.pdbx_strand_id
1 'polypeptide(L)' 'MKILAWIILSLLLAASFVGEFFFLEHHGDHWWNHVPAFYAIWGVLTTFALIAVARILGKLLKRDVDYYD' A
#
# COMPACT_ATOMS: atom_id res chain seq x y z
N MET A 1 20.77 3.15 -7.58
CA MET A 1 19.41 2.57 -7.62
C MET A 1 18.59 2.83 -6.36
N LYS A 2 19.11 2.55 -5.15
CA LYS A 2 18.35 2.76 -3.89
C LYS A 2 17.90 4.21 -3.67
N ILE A 3 18.78 5.18 -3.89
CA ILE A 3 18.46 6.62 -3.72
C ILE A 3 17.33 7.06 -4.65
N LEU A 4 17.37 6.66 -5.92
CA LEU A 4 16.31 6.98 -6.90
C LEU A 4 14.96 6.40 -6.46
N ALA A 5 14.94 5.15 -5.97
CA ALA A 5 13.72 4.54 -5.46
C ALA A 5 13.15 5.33 -4.27
N TRP A 6 14.00 5.75 -3.32
CA TRP A 6 13.57 6.59 -2.19
C TRP A 6 13.05 7.96 -2.65
N ILE A 7 13.70 8.59 -3.63
CA ILE A 7 13.23 9.85 -4.20
C ILE A 7 11.84 9.67 -4.83
N ILE A 8 11.65 8.62 -5.64
CA ILE A 8 10.36 8.33 -6.29
C ILE A 8 9.28 8.07 -5.24
N LEU A 9 9.56 7.24 -4.23
CA LEU A 9 8.59 6.94 -3.17
C LEU A 9 8.21 8.20 -2.38
N SER A 10 9.19 9.05 -2.04
CA SER A 10 8.93 10.31 -1.36
C SER A 10 8.10 11.27 -2.22
N LEU A 11 8.37 11.34 -3.52
CA LEU A 11 7.59 12.15 -4.47
C LEU A 11 6.15 11.64 -4.59
N LEU A 12 5.95 10.32 -4.69
CA LEU A 12 4.61 9.72 -4.74
C LEU A 12 3.83 9.98 -3.45
N LEU A 13 4.48 9.86 -2.29
CA LEU A 13 3.86 10.17 -1.01
C LEU A 13 3.46 11.65 -0.92
N ALA A 14 4.37 12.56 -1.29
CA ALA A 14 4.07 14.00 -1.32
C ALA A 14 2.92 14.32 -2.28
N ALA A 15 2.93 13.73 -3.48
CA ALA A 15 1.84 13.89 -4.45
C ALA A 15 0.50 13.37 -3.92
N SER A 16 0.50 12.27 -3.15
CA SER A 16 -0.73 11.76 -2.51
C SER A 16 -1.31 12.76 -1.50
N PHE A 17 -0.47 13.40 -0.68
CA PHE A 17 -0.90 14.43 0.24
C PHE A 17 -1.45 15.66 -0.48
N VAL A 18 -0.78 16.09 -1.56
CA VAL A 18 -1.28 17.20 -2.39
C VAL A 18 -2.65 16.84 -2.99
N GLY A 19 -2.80 15.62 -3.52
CA GLY A 19 -4.09 15.11 -4.02
C GLY A 19 -5.18 15.15 -2.96
N GLU A 20 -4.89 14.64 -1.76
CA GLU A 20 -5.84 14.53 -0.67
C GLU A 20 -6.33 15.90 -0.19
N PHE A 21 -5.40 16.78 0.21
CA PHE A 21 -5.75 18.07 0.83
C PHE A 21 -6.22 19.14 -0.16
N PHE A 22 -5.77 19.12 -1.42
CA PHE A 22 -6.13 20.16 -2.38
C PHE A 22 -7.27 19.77 -3.32
N PHE A 23 -7.54 18.47 -3.50
CA PHE A 23 -8.54 18.01 -4.46
C PHE A 23 -9.65 17.18 -3.82
N LEU A 24 -9.33 16.27 -2.90
CA LEU A 24 -10.31 15.29 -2.42
C LEU A 24 -11.11 15.75 -1.19
N GLU A 25 -10.52 16.58 -0.33
CA GLU A 25 -11.21 17.07 0.88
C GLU A 25 -12.54 17.78 0.57
N HIS A 26 -12.63 18.49 -0.56
CA HIS A 26 -13.80 19.31 -0.91
C HIS A 26 -14.66 18.73 -2.05
N HIS A 27 -14.15 17.75 -2.81
CA HIS A 27 -14.80 17.25 -4.03
C HIS A 27 -15.06 15.73 -4.00
N GLY A 28 -14.57 15.02 -3.00
CA GLY A 28 -14.72 13.58 -2.94
C GLY A 28 -15.90 13.16 -2.05
N ASP A 29 -16.88 12.48 -2.63
CA ASP A 29 -18.11 12.04 -1.95
C ASP A 29 -17.92 10.93 -0.89
N HIS A 30 -16.69 10.47 -0.68
CA HIS A 30 -16.41 9.34 0.18
C HIS A 30 -16.08 9.80 1.60
N TRP A 31 -16.67 9.14 2.60
CA TRP A 31 -16.49 9.50 4.01
C TRP A 31 -15.03 9.51 4.47
N TRP A 32 -14.18 8.69 3.86
CA TRP A 32 -12.77 8.60 4.22
C TRP A 32 -11.95 9.82 3.80
N ASN A 33 -12.46 10.68 2.91
CA ASN A 33 -11.80 11.96 2.58
C ASN A 33 -11.81 12.94 3.76
N HIS A 34 -12.64 12.69 4.79
CA HIS A 34 -12.61 13.43 6.05
C HIS A 34 -11.58 12.91 7.05
N VAL A 35 -10.94 11.77 6.75
CA VAL A 35 -9.86 11.23 7.58
C VAL A 35 -8.54 11.77 7.03
N PRO A 36 -7.78 12.58 7.80
CA PRO A 36 -6.54 13.14 7.31
C PRO A 36 -5.49 12.06 7.08
N ALA A 37 -4.72 12.21 6.00
CA ALA A 37 -3.70 11.27 5.54
C ALA A 37 -4.26 9.87 5.19
N PHE A 38 -5.55 9.74 4.88
CA PHE A 38 -6.21 8.45 4.69
C PHE A 38 -5.46 7.57 3.69
N TYR A 39 -5.11 8.11 2.53
CA TYR A 39 -4.50 7.34 1.45
C TYR A 39 -3.07 6.91 1.78
N ALA A 40 -2.31 7.75 2.49
CA ALA A 40 -0.98 7.40 2.98
C ALA A 40 -1.05 6.27 4.02
N ILE A 41 -1.97 6.38 4.99
CA ILE A 41 -2.21 5.35 6.01
C ILE A 41 -2.66 4.05 5.34
N TRP A 42 -3.60 4.13 4.40
CA TRP A 42 -4.12 2.97 3.68
C TRP A 42 -3.02 2.27 2.86
N GLY A 43 -2.13 3.02 2.20
CA GLY A 43 -0.98 2.45 1.49
C GLY A 43 -0.03 1.67 2.41
N VAL A 44 0.24 2.19 3.61
CA VAL A 44 1.06 1.50 4.61
C VAL A 44 0.36 0.23 5.13
N LEU A 45 -0.91 0.35 5.52
CA LEU A 45 -1.71 -0.77 6.03
C LEU A 45 -1.82 -1.89 5.00
N THR A 46 -2.11 -1.57 3.75
CA THR A 46 -2.20 -2.55 2.66
C THR A 46 -0.87 -3.22 2.36
N THR A 47 0.25 -2.50 2.48
CA THR A 47 1.59 -3.11 2.36
C THR A 47 1.83 -4.17 3.44
N PHE A 48 1.51 -3.86 4.70
CA PHE A 48 1.60 -4.85 5.79
C PHE A 48 0.64 -6.02 5.59
N ALA A 49 -0.60 -5.73 5.16
CA ALA A 49 -1.60 -6.76 4.86
C ALA A 49 -1.10 -7.70 3.75
N LEU A 50 -0.53 -7.17 2.67
CA LEU A 50 0.06 -7.95 1.58
C LEU A 50 1.19 -8.87 2.07
N ILE A 51 2.09 -8.35 2.90
CA ILE A 51 3.18 -9.16 3.49
C ILE A 51 2.61 -10.29 4.36
N ALA A 52 1.61 -9.98 5.19
CA ALA A 52 0.97 -10.96 6.05
C ALA A 52 0.25 -12.05 5.24
N VAL A 53 -0.54 -11.65 4.23
CA VAL A 53 -1.23 -12.57 3.32
C VAL A 53 -0.24 -13.43 2.56
N ALA A 54 0.83 -12.85 2.00
CA ALA A 54 1.87 -13.60 1.31
C ALA A 54 2.53 -14.64 2.23
N ARG A 55 2.75 -14.32 3.51
CA ARG A 55 3.28 -15.26 4.50
C ARG A 55 2.30 -16.40 4.80
N ILE A 56 1.00 -16.12 4.88
CA ILE A 56 -0.03 -17.14 5.09
C ILE A 56 -0.12 -18.05 3.86
N LEU A 57 -0.22 -17.47 2.68
CA LEU A 57 -0.23 -18.20 1.41
C LEU A 57 1.03 -19.05 1.26
N GLY A 58 2.21 -18.52 1.57
CA GLY A 58 3.46 -19.28 1.55
C GLY A 58 3.48 -20.47 2.51
N LYS A 59 2.67 -20.48 3.58
CA LYS A 59 2.48 -21.68 4.43
C LYS A 59 1.47 -22.65 3.84
N LEU A 60 0.35 -22.15 3.32
CA LEU A 60 -0.70 -22.97 2.71
C LEU A 60 -0.24 -23.63 1.40
N LEU A 61 0.61 -22.95 0.64
CA LEU A 61 1.11 -23.37 -0.66
C LEU A 61 2.40 -24.18 -0.58
N LYS A 62 2.96 -24.41 0.61
CA LYS A 62 3.94 -25.48 0.85
C LYS A 62 3.22 -26.83 0.69
N ARG A 63 2.87 -27.12 -0.55
CA ARG A 63 2.54 -28.44 -1.06
C ARG A 63 3.82 -29.23 -0.98
N ASP A 64 3.78 -30.42 -0.37
CA ASP A 64 4.86 -31.39 -0.59
C ASP A 64 4.98 -31.55 -2.10
N VAL A 65 6.12 -31.15 -2.64
CA VAL A 65 6.39 -31.37 -4.04
C VAL A 65 6.81 -32.82 -4.12
N ASP A 66 5.84 -33.71 -4.30
CA ASP A 66 6.04 -35.06 -4.84
C ASP A 66 6.54 -34.92 -6.29
N TYR A 67 7.68 -34.25 -6.46
CA TYR A 67 8.30 -34.02 -7.76
C TYR A 67 9.06 -35.27 -8.24
N TYR A 68 9.31 -36.20 -7.32
CA TYR A 68 10.12 -37.39 -7.55
C TYR A 68 9.45 -38.69 -7.10
N ASP A 69 8.21 -38.63 -6.60
CA ASP A 69 7.36 -39.82 -6.36
C ASP A 69 6.33 -39.99 -7.52
#